data_AF-A0AA42VGE5-F1
#
_entry.id   AF-A0AA42VGE5-F1
#
_cell.length_a   1.000
_cell.length_b   1.000
_cell.length_c   1.000
_cell.angle_alpha   90.00
_cell.angle_beta   90.00
_cell.angle_gamma   90.00
#
_symmetry.space_group_name_H-M   'P 1'
#
loop_
_entity.id
_entity.type
_entity.pdbx_description
1 polymer ?
#
loop_
_entity_poly.entity_id
_entity_poly.type
_entity_poly.pdbx_seq_one_letter_code
_entity_poly.pdbx_strand_id
1 'polypeptide(L)'
;MKPLTAHEVLLPLYNFTQLMVGHNPKQLHISIKTQEWLFTRLSTAPFPIKEAIELEPSKRSAFYELLTQYVMFLTMNSDLKFGSSRLSGEGRLDFQKKVF
;
A
#
# COMPACT_ATOMS: atom_id res chain seq x y z
N MET A 1 -21.21 11.12 -2.00
CA MET A 1 -19.74 11.23 -1.89
C MET A 1 -19.13 11.05 -3.28
N LYS A 2 -18.09 11.81 -3.62
CA LYS A 2 -17.42 11.75 -4.94
C LYS A 2 -16.49 10.52 -5.01
N PRO A 3 -16.44 9.76 -6.13
CA PRO A 3 -15.46 8.68 -6.31
C PRO A 3 -14.04 9.25 -6.34
N LEU A 4 -13.08 8.51 -5.79
CA LEU A 4 -11.66 8.87 -5.85
C LEU A 4 -11.08 8.46 -7.20
N THR A 5 -10.32 9.33 -7.82
CA THR A 5 -9.55 9.05 -9.05
C THR A 5 -8.23 8.39 -8.70
N ALA A 6 -7.65 7.63 -9.64
CA ALA A 6 -6.29 7.09 -9.48
C ALA A 6 -5.27 8.17 -9.11
N HIS A 7 -5.39 9.38 -9.65
CA HIS A 7 -4.52 10.51 -9.31
C HIS A 7 -4.63 10.94 -7.84
N GLU A 8 -5.85 11.02 -7.31
CA GLU A 8 -6.10 11.36 -5.89
C GLU A 8 -5.53 10.29 -4.93
N VAL A 9 -5.41 9.04 -5.39
CA VAL A 9 -4.86 7.92 -4.62
C VAL A 9 -3.34 7.78 -4.77
N LEU A 10 -2.80 8.13 -5.94
CA LEU A 10 -1.40 7.95 -6.30
C LEU A 10 -0.47 8.76 -5.39
N LEU A 11 -0.75 10.05 -5.18
CA LEU A 11 0.13 10.94 -4.43
C LEU A 11 0.29 10.50 -2.96
N PRO A 12 -0.77 10.18 -2.20
CA PRO A 12 -0.64 9.62 -0.86
C PRO A 12 0.17 8.32 -0.81
N LEU A 13 -0.07 7.39 -1.74
CA LEU A 13 0.65 6.11 -1.80
C LEU A 13 2.13 6.31 -2.10
N TYR A 14 2.46 7.17 -3.06
CA TYR A 14 3.82 7.50 -3.41
C TYR A 14 4.57 8.08 -2.20
N ASN A 15 3.96 9.06 -1.51
CA ASN A 15 4.54 9.64 -0.31
C ASN A 15 4.74 8.60 0.82
N PHE A 16 3.75 7.74 1.05
CA PHE A 16 3.86 6.66 2.02
C PHE A 16 5.02 5.71 1.67
N THR A 17 5.15 5.36 0.39
CA THR A 17 6.21 4.48 -0.13
C THR A 17 7.59 5.11 0.08
N GLN A 18 7.77 6.40 -0.25
CA GLN A 18 9.03 7.12 -0.04
C GLN A 18 9.44 7.19 1.43
N LEU A 19 8.49 7.35 2.35
CA LEU A 19 8.77 7.35 3.78
C LEU A 19 9.26 5.99 4.31
N MET A 20 8.97 4.89 3.61
CA MET A 20 9.52 3.56 3.93
C MET A 20 10.97 3.37 3.42
N VAL A 21 11.42 4.11 2.41
CA VAL A 21 12.70 3.93 1.67
C VAL A 21 13.94 4.34 2.46
N GLY A 22 13.81 4.92 3.66
CA GLY A 22 14.95 5.14 4.57
C GLY A 22 15.79 3.86 4.84
N HIS A 23 15.28 2.68 4.48
CA HIS A 23 15.98 1.41 4.52
C HIS A 23 16.08 0.77 3.13
N ASN A 24 17.30 0.73 2.58
CA ASN A 24 17.67 0.09 1.32
C ASN A 24 17.07 -1.34 1.21
N PRO A 25 16.04 -1.58 0.38
CA PRO A 25 15.46 -2.91 0.25
C PRO A 25 16.44 -3.78 -0.55
N LYS A 26 17.24 -4.58 0.16
CA LYS A 26 17.92 -5.70 -0.48
C LYS A 26 16.83 -6.61 -1.03
N GLN A 27 16.92 -7.01 -2.31
CA GLN A 27 16.03 -8.01 -2.89
C GLN A 27 16.08 -9.27 -2.02
N LEU A 28 15.08 -9.40 -1.17
CA LEU A 28 14.84 -10.55 -0.31
C LEU A 28 13.78 -11.38 -1.02
N HIS A 29 14.04 -12.67 -1.19
CA HIS A 29 13.03 -13.59 -1.66
C HIS A 29 11.81 -13.51 -0.71
N ILE A 30 10.68 -13.01 -1.22
CA ILE A 30 9.45 -12.87 -0.43
C ILE A 30 8.80 -14.25 -0.36
N SER A 31 8.70 -14.80 0.85
CA SER A 31 8.02 -16.07 1.06
C SER A 31 6.50 -15.92 0.91
N ILE A 32 5.80 -16.98 0.50
CA ILE A 32 4.32 -17.03 0.44
C ILE A 32 3.71 -16.66 1.79
N LYS A 33 4.28 -17.16 2.90
CA LYS A 33 3.82 -16.83 4.27
C LYS A 33 3.89 -15.34 4.56
N THR A 34 4.91 -14.64 4.04
CA THR A 34 5.06 -13.19 4.21
C THR A 34 3.98 -12.43 3.42
N GLN A 35 3.65 -12.89 2.21
CA GLN A 35 2.58 -12.30 1.40
C GLN A 35 1.22 -12.49 2.06
N GLU A 36 0.90 -13.72 2.49
CA GLU A 36 -0.35 -14.03 3.19
C GLU A 36 -0.54 -13.19 4.46
N TRP A 37 0.53 -13.06 5.26
CA TRP A 37 0.53 -12.19 6.43
C TRP A 37 0.24 -10.73 6.04
N LEU A 38 0.88 -10.22 4.99
CA LEU A 38 0.70 -8.84 4.55
C LEU A 38 -0.73 -8.56 4.11
N PHE A 39 -1.31 -9.43 3.27
CA PHE A 39 -2.72 -9.29 2.83
C PHE A 39 -3.71 -9.39 3.99
N THR A 40 -3.44 -10.28 4.95
CA THR A 40 -4.26 -10.42 6.16
C THR A 40 -4.18 -9.14 7.00
N ARG A 41 -2.98 -8.59 7.19
CA ARG A 41 -2.79 -7.37 7.96
C ARG A 41 -3.45 -6.16 7.29
N LEU A 42 -3.32 -6.00 5.97
CA LEU A 42 -3.90 -4.88 5.22
C LEU A 42 -5.44 -4.91 5.19
N SER A 43 -6.05 -6.10 5.24
CA SER A 43 -7.52 -6.24 5.24
C SER A 43 -8.17 -6.09 6.61
N THR A 44 -7.39 -6.07 7.68
CA THR A 44 -7.93 -6.03 9.06
C THR A 44 -8.15 -4.61 9.56
N ALA A 45 -7.18 -3.72 9.33
CA ALA A 45 -7.21 -2.36 9.86
C ALA A 45 -6.27 -1.46 9.06
N PRO A 46 -6.47 -0.14 9.11
CA PRO A 46 -5.58 0.79 8.43
C PRO A 46 -4.11 0.58 8.82
N PHE A 47 -3.20 0.69 7.86
CA PHE A 47 -1.77 0.46 8.08
C PHE A 47 -1.05 1.80 8.33
N PRO A 48 -0.59 2.09 9.57
CA PRO A 48 0.10 3.35 9.88
C PRO A 48 1.58 3.32 9.45
N ILE A 49 2.12 4.48 9.07
CA ILE A 49 3.53 4.57 8.64
C ILE A 49 4.54 4.11 9.71
N LYS A 50 4.25 4.36 10.99
CA LYS A 50 5.10 3.91 12.12
C LYS A 50 5.26 2.39 12.16
N GLU A 51 4.17 1.66 11.92
CA GLU A 51 4.22 0.20 11.83
C GLU A 51 5.05 -0.23 10.61
N ALA A 52 4.93 0.48 9.49
CA ALA A 52 5.59 0.11 8.24
C ALA A 52 7.13 0.22 8.34
N ILE A 53 7.62 1.26 9.03
CA ILE A 53 9.06 1.47 9.28
C ILE A 53 9.62 0.52 10.35
N GLU A 54 8.77 -0.07 11.20
CA GLU A 54 9.16 -1.01 12.27
C GLU A 54 9.11 -2.47 11.81
N LEU A 55 8.53 -2.75 10.64
CA LEU A 55 8.47 -4.11 10.08
C LEU A 55 9.84 -4.78 9.99
N GLU A 56 9.90 -6.06 10.32
CA GLU A 56 11.08 -6.88 10.04
C GLU A 56 11.49 -6.79 8.56
N PRO A 57 12.79 -6.88 8.22
CA PRO A 57 13.29 -6.60 6.87
C PRO A 57 12.58 -7.34 5.73
N SER A 58 12.21 -8.61 5.93
CA SER A 58 11.50 -9.42 4.94
C SER A 58 10.08 -8.92 4.68
N LYS A 59 9.31 -8.64 5.74
CA LYS A 59 7.95 -8.10 5.67
C LYS A 59 7.95 -6.69 5.07
N ARG A 60 8.93 -5.88 5.46
CA ARG A 60 9.10 -4.51 4.94
C ARG A 60 9.40 -4.50 3.45
N SER A 61 10.31 -5.35 3.00
CA SER A 61 10.65 -5.48 1.58
C SER A 61 9.45 -5.95 0.76
N ALA A 62 8.68 -6.91 1.29
CA ALA A 62 7.44 -7.37 0.65
C ALA A 62 6.39 -6.26 0.54
N PHE A 63 6.23 -5.47 1.61
CA PHE A 63 5.28 -4.38 1.61
C PHE A 63 5.69 -3.26 0.66
N TYR A 64 6.99 -2.93 0.62
CA TYR A 64 7.53 -1.96 -0.32
C TYR A 64 7.33 -2.38 -1.78
N GLU A 65 7.59 -3.65 -2.10
CA GLU A 65 7.39 -4.17 -3.45
C GLU A 65 5.91 -4.10 -3.85
N LEU A 66 5.00 -4.49 -2.96
CA LEU A 66 3.55 -4.40 -3.21
C LEU A 66 3.12 -2.95 -3.47
N LEU A 67 3.57 -2.00 -2.65
CA LEU A 67 3.24 -0.58 -2.82
C LEU A 67 3.80 -0.04 -4.14
N THR A 68 5.03 -0.42 -4.50
CA THR A 68 5.66 -0.03 -5.77
C THR A 68 4.86 -0.55 -6.96
N GLN A 69 4.48 -1.84 -6.94
CA GLN A 69 3.64 -2.44 -7.98
C GLN A 69 2.28 -1.74 -8.07
N TYR A 70 1.70 -1.36 -6.94
CA TYR A 70 0.40 -0.67 -6.92
C TYR A 70 0.50 0.77 -7.45
N VAL A 71 1.55 1.51 -7.11
CA VAL A 71 1.85 2.83 -7.69
C VAL A 71 2.02 2.72 -9.21
N MET A 72 2.78 1.73 -9.69
CA MET A 72 2.94 1.48 -11.12
C MET A 72 1.59 1.18 -11.78
N PHE A 73 0.78 0.30 -11.19
CA PHE A 73 -0.55 -0.04 -11.69
C PHE A 73 -1.45 1.19 -11.82
N LEU A 74 -1.52 2.03 -10.77
CA LEU A 74 -2.33 3.26 -10.79
C LEU A 74 -1.82 4.28 -11.81
N THR A 75 -0.50 4.37 -12.00
CA THR A 75 0.12 5.24 -13.01
C THR A 75 -0.27 4.80 -14.43
N MET A 76 -0.28 3.49 -14.69
CA MET A 76 -0.67 2.92 -15.99
C MET A 76 -2.18 2.97 -16.26
N ASN A 77 -3.00 3.13 -15.21
CA ASN A 77 -4.46 3.09 -15.28
C ASN A 77 -5.08 4.35 -14.66
N SER A 78 -4.66 5.52 -15.15
CA SER A 78 -5.03 6.84 -14.59
C SER A 78 -6.53 7.13 -14.59
N ASP A 79 -7.29 6.47 -15.46
CA ASP A 79 -8.73 6.67 -15.64
C ASP A 79 -9.58 5.87 -14.63
N LEU A 80 -8.95 5.02 -13.80
CA LEU A 80 -9.66 4.26 -12.78
C LEU A 80 -10.33 5.17 -11.75
N LYS A 81 -11.57 4.81 -11.41
CA LYS A 81 -12.38 5.44 -10.37
C LYS A 81 -12.68 4.42 -9.30
N PHE A 82 -12.38 4.76 -8.05
CA PHE A 82 -12.59 3.91 -6.89
C PHE A 82 -13.88 4.27 -6.18
N GLY A 83 -14.58 3.25 -5.66
CA GLY A 83 -15.71 3.46 -4.76
C GLY A 83 -15.30 4.26 -3.53
N SER A 84 -16.23 5.01 -2.94
CA SER A 84 -15.97 5.99 -1.88
C SER A 84 -15.53 5.41 -0.51
N SER A 85 -15.13 4.14 -0.44
CA SER A 85 -14.56 3.51 0.77
C SER A 85 -13.10 3.92 0.94
N ARG A 86 -12.94 5.14 1.49
CA ARG A 86 -11.79 5.77 2.16
C ARG A 86 -10.39 5.18 1.90
N LEU A 87 -9.67 5.75 0.93
CA LEU A 87 -8.21 5.91 1.01
C LEU A 87 -7.95 7.35 1.49
N SER A 88 -8.06 7.62 2.80
CA SER A 88 -7.79 8.95 3.34
C SER A 88 -6.28 9.13 3.49
N GLY A 89 -5.70 10.08 2.75
CA GLY A 89 -4.26 10.42 2.73
C GLY A 89 -3.66 10.93 4.05
N GLU A 90 -4.22 10.56 5.20
CA GLU A 90 -3.77 10.87 6.56
C GLU A 90 -2.66 9.91 7.06
N GLY A 91 -1.90 9.31 6.14
CA GLY A 91 -0.85 8.33 6.49
C GLY A 91 -1.38 6.96 6.93
N ARG A 92 -2.58 6.59 6.46
CA ARG A 92 -3.25 5.32 6.75
C ARG A 92 -3.83 4.72 5.47
N LEU A 93 -3.44 3.49 5.14
CA LEU A 93 -4.02 2.73 4.04
C LEU A 93 -5.15 1.84 4.55
N ASP A 94 -6.39 2.10 4.12
CA ASP A 94 -7.57 1.32 4.51
C ASP A 94 -8.05 0.50 3.30
N PHE A 95 -7.81 -0.82 3.34
CA PHE A 95 -8.30 -1.75 2.34
C PHE A 95 -9.59 -2.41 2.87
N GLN A 96 -10.66 -1.63 3.04
CA GLN A 96 -11.93 -2.23 3.41
C GLN A 96 -12.44 -3.09 2.26
N LYS A 97 -12.58 -4.38 2.57
CA LYS A 97 -13.12 -5.43 1.72
C LYS A 97 -14.51 -5.06 1.24
N LYS A 98 -14.63 -4.61 -0.01
CA LYS A 98 -15.83 -4.73 -0.86
C LYS A 98 -15.47 -4.39 -2.30
N VAL A 99 -15.42 -5.42 -3.15
CA VAL A 99 -16.11 -5.59 -4.45
C VAL A 99 -15.44 -6.75 -5.18
N PHE A 100 -16.04 -7.94 -5.08
CA PHE A 100 -16.36 -8.74 -6.27
C PHE A 100 -17.87 -8.63 -6.44
#